data_AF-A0A539E2X4-F1
#
_entry.id   AF-A0A539E2X4-F1
#
_cell.length_a   1.000
_cell.length_b   1.000
_cell.length_c   1.000
_cell.angle_alpha   90.00
_cell.angle_beta   90.00
_cell.angle_gamma   90.00
#
_symmetry.space_group_name_H-M   'P 1'
#
loop_
_entity.id
_entity.type
_entity.pdbx_description
1 polymer ?
#
loop_
_entity_poly.entity_id
_entity_poly.type
_entity_poly.pdbx_seq_one_letter_code
_entity_poly.pdbx_strand_id
1 'polypeptide(L)'
;EEDRRDRPARPLPAGVITLRHAQRLGGALLISGLVVTALVGATQFVIALILVTLIIAYNAGVKKTPFGAPLMGACRLTNWLLALSIVDLTMSVGLLALPIFFYVTSLTLLSQIETTAHTKMAIYACAVGMMITAITLVLLNATDLLPHSWALLLVGAGLTLILQRLYHALNELTPANIQQAVTTLVLGIIPLDAIMVFAGAQWWGGVVVISLWFCARLYARRLAIT
;
A
#
# COMPACT_ATOMS: atom_id res chain seq x y z
N GLU A 1 -22.58 -4.98 0.46
CA GLU A 1 -23.33 -5.97 -0.32
C GLU A 1 -22.40 -7.00 -0.93
N GLU A 2 -21.37 -6.58 -1.67
CA GLU A 2 -20.27 -7.44 -2.15
C GLU A 2 -19.70 -8.33 -1.04
N ASP A 3 -19.28 -7.74 0.09
CA ASP A 3 -18.81 -8.49 1.26
C ASP A 3 -19.82 -9.50 1.83
N ARG A 4 -21.13 -9.32 1.63
CA ARG A 4 -22.13 -10.32 2.08
C ARG A 4 -22.09 -11.58 1.21
N ARG A 5 -21.70 -11.45 -0.05
CA ARG A 5 -21.58 -12.56 -1.01
C ARG A 5 -20.22 -13.23 -0.89
N ASP A 6 -19.16 -12.42 -0.94
CA ASP A 6 -17.81 -12.94 -1.15
C ASP A 6 -17.06 -13.21 0.16
N ARG A 7 -17.40 -12.49 1.25
CA ARG A 7 -16.70 -12.58 2.54
C ARG A 7 -17.65 -12.41 3.73
N PRO A 8 -18.64 -13.31 3.91
CA PRO A 8 -19.71 -13.16 4.89
C PRO A 8 -19.23 -13.14 6.34
N ALA A 9 -18.04 -13.69 6.61
CA ALA A 9 -17.42 -13.71 7.94
C ALA A 9 -16.97 -12.31 8.45
N ARG A 10 -16.94 -11.27 7.59
CA ARG A 10 -16.54 -9.92 8.02
C ARG A 10 -17.52 -9.35 9.07
N PRO A 11 -17.09 -8.46 9.98
CA PRO A 11 -17.91 -8.00 11.12
C PRO A 11 -19.26 -7.37 10.75
N LEU A 12 -19.31 -6.61 9.64
CA LEU A 12 -20.53 -5.98 9.15
C LEU A 12 -21.53 -6.99 8.55
N PRO A 13 -21.16 -7.86 7.57
CA PRO A 13 -22.09 -8.87 7.06
C PRO A 13 -22.48 -9.91 8.13
N ALA A 14 -21.57 -10.26 9.06
CA ALA A 14 -21.85 -11.17 10.17
C ALA A 14 -22.76 -10.57 11.28
N GLY A 15 -23.10 -9.28 11.19
CA GLY A 15 -23.97 -8.62 12.17
C GLY A 15 -23.34 -8.36 13.54
N VAL A 16 -22.02 -8.55 13.68
CA VAL A 16 -21.27 -8.30 14.93
C VAL A 16 -21.31 -6.81 15.30
N ILE A 17 -21.36 -5.92 14.31
CA ILE A 17 -21.52 -4.48 14.50
C ILE A 17 -22.61 -3.93 13.57
N THR A 18 -23.35 -2.91 14.03
CA THR A 18 -24.35 -2.25 13.18
C THR A 18 -23.71 -1.21 12.25
N LEU A 19 -24.35 -0.94 11.12
CA LEU A 19 -23.86 0.04 10.14
C LEU A 19 -23.64 1.44 10.77
N ARG A 20 -24.56 1.87 11.63
CA ARG A 20 -24.47 3.17 12.33
C ARG A 20 -23.25 3.24 13.25
N HIS A 21 -22.94 2.15 13.97
CA HIS A 21 -21.75 2.10 14.82
C HIS A 21 -20.47 2.17 13.98
N ALA A 22 -20.39 1.42 12.88
CA ALA A 22 -19.24 1.47 11.99
C ALA A 22 -19.04 2.87 11.37
N GLN A 23 -20.11 3.52 10.93
CA GLN A 23 -20.07 4.89 10.38
C GLN A 23 -19.60 5.91 11.43
N ARG A 24 -20.15 5.85 12.65
CA ARG A 24 -19.76 6.76 13.74
C ARG A 24 -18.30 6.56 14.13
N LEU A 25 -17.86 5.32 14.29
CA LEU A 25 -16.47 5.01 14.63
C LEU A 25 -15.51 5.45 13.52
N GLY A 26 -15.81 5.12 12.26
CA GLY A 26 -14.98 5.54 11.12
C GLY A 26 -14.92 7.06 10.97
N GLY A 27 -16.06 7.75 11.10
CA GLY A 27 -16.11 9.21 11.07
C GLY A 27 -15.34 9.85 12.22
N ALA A 28 -15.51 9.34 13.45
CA ALA A 28 -14.77 9.81 14.62
C ALA A 28 -13.25 9.65 14.45
N LEU A 29 -12.80 8.52 13.91
CA LEU A 29 -11.38 8.27 13.63
C LEU A 29 -10.83 9.24 12.58
N LEU A 30 -11.54 9.48 11.47
CA LEU A 30 -11.12 10.45 10.46
C LEU A 30 -11.03 11.88 11.03
N ILE A 31 -12.04 12.31 11.80
CA ILE A 31 -12.05 13.61 12.45
C ILE A 31 -10.89 13.73 13.45
N SER A 32 -10.66 12.69 14.26
CA SER A 32 -9.56 12.69 15.22
C SER A 32 -8.19 12.84 14.55
N GLY A 33 -7.99 12.18 13.40
CA GLY A 33 -6.76 12.32 12.61
C GLY A 33 -6.57 13.76 12.11
N LEU A 34 -7.63 14.40 11.61
CA LEU A 34 -7.59 15.81 11.19
C LEU A 34 -7.32 16.77 12.35
N VAL A 35 -7.91 16.52 13.52
CA VAL A 35 -7.64 17.33 14.72
C VAL A 35 -6.18 17.19 15.14
N VAL A 36 -5.65 15.97 15.19
CA VAL A 36 -4.24 15.74 15.56
C VAL A 36 -3.29 16.44 14.58
N THR A 37 -3.53 16.34 13.27
CA THR A 37 -2.65 17.00 12.29
C THR A 37 -2.79 18.53 12.30
N ALA A 38 -3.98 19.07 12.59
CA ALA A 38 -4.17 20.51 12.84
C ALA A 38 -3.36 21.03 14.02
N LEU A 39 -3.20 20.21 15.07
CA LEU A 39 -2.36 20.55 16.23
C LEU A 39 -0.86 20.53 15.90
N VAL A 40 -0.43 19.75 14.89
CA VAL A 40 0.96 19.70 14.44
C VAL A 40 1.29 20.90 13.55
N GLY A 41 0.41 21.23 12.59
CA GLY A 41 0.61 22.40 11.73
C GLY A 41 -0.30 22.45 10.50
N ALA A 42 -0.29 23.60 9.83
CA ALA A 42 -1.15 23.87 8.68
C ALA A 42 -0.86 22.95 7.48
N THR A 43 0.41 22.69 7.19
CA THR A 43 0.84 21.80 6.09
C THR A 43 0.34 20.38 6.32
N GLN A 44 0.53 19.84 7.53
CA GLN A 44 0.11 18.50 7.92
C GLN A 44 -1.41 18.37 7.84
N PHE A 45 -2.14 19.40 8.30
CA PHE A 45 -3.59 19.44 8.20
C PHE A 45 -4.09 19.41 6.75
N VAL A 46 -3.50 20.21 5.86
CA VAL A 46 -3.89 20.24 4.43
C VAL A 46 -3.63 18.88 3.77
N ILE A 47 -2.47 18.26 4.01
CA ILE A 47 -2.16 16.93 3.47
C ILE A 47 -3.13 15.88 4.01
N ALA A 48 -3.46 15.94 5.31
CA ALA A 48 -4.43 15.04 5.92
C ALA A 48 -5.84 15.24 5.34
N LEU A 49 -6.25 16.47 5.07
CA LEU A 49 -7.54 16.78 4.43
C LEU A 49 -7.62 16.21 3.01
N ILE A 50 -6.54 16.32 2.24
CA ILE A 50 -6.42 15.68 0.92
C ILE A 50 -6.54 14.16 1.07
N LEU A 51 -5.79 13.56 2.01
CA LEU A 51 -5.85 12.12 2.25
C LEU A 51 -7.26 11.63 2.62
N VAL A 52 -7.95 12.33 3.53
CA VAL A 52 -9.34 12.01 3.90
C VAL A 52 -10.26 12.10 2.69
N THR A 53 -10.11 13.13 1.87
CA THR A 53 -10.89 13.31 0.63
C THR A 53 -10.68 12.14 -0.33
N LEU A 54 -9.43 11.71 -0.54
CA LEU A 54 -9.10 10.57 -1.39
C LEU A 54 -9.70 9.26 -0.85
N ILE A 55 -9.63 9.03 0.47
CA ILE A 55 -10.22 7.86 1.13
C ILE A 55 -11.74 7.82 0.92
N ILE A 56 -12.42 8.96 1.09
CA ILE A 56 -13.86 9.06 0.87
C ILE A 56 -14.19 8.83 -0.61
N ALA A 57 -13.49 9.49 -1.54
CA ALA A 57 -13.72 9.34 -2.97
C ALA A 57 -13.54 7.89 -3.45
N TYR A 58 -12.50 7.21 -2.95
CA TYR A 58 -12.26 5.80 -3.27
C TYR A 58 -13.43 4.91 -2.83
N ASN A 59 -13.87 5.07 -1.58
CA ASN A 59 -14.94 4.26 -1.01
C ASN A 59 -16.34 4.62 -1.55
N ALA A 60 -16.55 5.87 -1.96
CA ALA A 60 -17.83 6.35 -2.49
C ALA A 60 -18.16 5.78 -3.88
N GLY A 61 -17.16 5.35 -4.66
CA GLY A 61 -17.43 4.69 -5.94
C GLY A 61 -16.26 4.53 -6.88
N VAL A 62 -15.18 5.32 -6.71
CA VAL A 62 -14.04 5.29 -7.65
C VAL A 62 -13.34 3.93 -7.67
N LYS A 63 -13.42 3.14 -6.58
CA LYS A 63 -12.89 1.77 -6.57
C LYS A 63 -13.47 0.85 -7.65
N LYS A 64 -14.65 1.17 -8.22
CA LYS A 64 -15.30 0.41 -9.30
C LYS A 64 -14.94 0.90 -10.70
N THR A 65 -14.18 1.99 -10.82
CA THR A 65 -13.75 2.56 -12.09
C THR A 65 -12.29 2.20 -12.38
N PRO A 66 -11.80 2.35 -13.62
CA PRO A 66 -10.38 2.13 -13.93
C PRO A 66 -9.42 3.04 -13.13
N PHE A 67 -9.92 4.12 -12.51
CA PHE A 67 -9.14 4.99 -11.63
C PHE A 67 -9.03 4.48 -10.19
N GLY A 68 -9.71 3.38 -9.83
CA GLY A 68 -9.67 2.84 -8.47
C GLY A 68 -8.26 2.52 -7.98
N ALA A 69 -7.46 1.84 -8.81
CA ALA A 69 -6.10 1.47 -8.43
C ALA A 69 -5.15 2.68 -8.30
N PRO A 70 -5.08 3.61 -9.27
CA PRO A 70 -4.32 4.85 -9.12
C PRO A 70 -4.76 5.69 -7.90
N LEU A 71 -6.06 5.74 -7.60
CA LEU A 71 -6.55 6.50 -6.44
C LEU A 71 -6.09 5.87 -5.12
N MET A 72 -6.08 4.54 -5.02
CA MET A 72 -5.54 3.84 -3.85
C MET A 72 -4.02 4.07 -3.71
N GLY A 73 -3.30 4.09 -4.83
CA GLY A 73 -1.90 4.52 -4.89
C GLY A 73 -1.72 5.95 -4.38
N ALA A 74 -2.58 6.89 -4.80
CA ALA A 74 -2.56 8.28 -4.36
C ALA A 74 -2.85 8.42 -2.86
N CYS A 75 -3.77 7.63 -2.30
CA CYS A 75 -3.97 7.56 -0.85
C CYS A 75 -2.68 7.19 -0.12
N ARG A 76 -1.98 6.15 -0.59
CA ARG A 76 -0.73 5.70 0.05
C ARG A 76 0.43 6.66 -0.15
N LEU A 77 0.55 7.28 -1.33
CA LEU A 77 1.49 8.37 -1.58
C LEU A 77 1.23 9.55 -0.63
N THR A 78 -0.02 9.99 -0.51
CA THR A 78 -0.38 11.13 0.35
C THR A 78 -0.14 10.81 1.82
N ASN A 79 -0.36 9.56 2.24
CA ASN A 79 0.00 9.09 3.57
C ASN A 79 1.51 9.15 3.83
N TRP A 80 2.34 8.81 2.83
CA TRP A 80 3.78 8.98 2.90
C TRP A 80 4.20 10.46 2.95
N LEU A 81 3.58 11.32 2.13
CA LEU A 81 3.81 12.77 2.18
C LEU A 81 3.43 13.36 3.55
N LEU A 82 2.37 12.86 4.19
CA LEU A 82 2.00 13.28 5.55
C LEU A 82 3.13 12.95 6.55
N ALA A 83 3.73 11.76 6.47
CA ALA A 83 4.88 11.41 7.31
C ALA A 83 6.11 12.28 7.02
N LEU A 84 6.40 12.54 5.74
CA LEU A 84 7.55 13.36 5.32
C LEU A 84 7.37 14.84 5.67
N SER A 85 6.13 15.32 5.80
CA SER A 85 5.82 16.73 6.12
C SER A 85 6.21 17.18 7.53
N ILE A 86 6.81 16.29 8.34
CA ILE A 86 7.50 16.67 9.58
C ILE A 86 8.75 17.51 9.26
N VAL A 87 9.35 17.31 8.09
CA VAL A 87 10.47 18.08 7.55
C VAL A 87 9.96 18.95 6.40
N ASP A 88 10.74 19.93 5.97
CA ASP A 88 10.40 20.79 4.83
C ASP A 88 10.17 19.97 3.56
N LEU A 89 8.93 20.01 3.07
CA LEU A 89 8.48 19.22 1.93
C LEU A 89 8.92 19.88 0.61
N THR A 90 10.20 19.73 0.29
CA THR A 90 10.74 20.11 -1.01
C THR A 90 10.28 19.15 -2.10
N MET A 91 10.37 19.59 -3.37
CA MET A 91 10.03 18.74 -4.52
C MET A 91 10.78 17.41 -4.49
N SER A 92 12.07 17.43 -4.14
CA SER A 92 12.91 16.24 -4.04
C SER A 92 12.41 15.28 -2.96
N VAL A 93 12.17 15.76 -1.74
CA VAL A 93 11.63 14.94 -0.64
C VAL A 93 10.28 14.32 -1.04
N GLY A 94 9.43 15.06 -1.76
CA GLY A 94 8.16 14.54 -2.28
C GLY A 94 8.31 13.34 -3.22
N LEU A 95 9.43 13.24 -3.97
CA LEU A 95 9.70 12.10 -4.86
C LEU A 95 9.88 10.78 -4.10
N LEU A 96 10.24 10.82 -2.81
CA LEU A 96 10.34 9.62 -1.98
C LEU A 96 9.02 8.86 -1.90
N ALA A 97 7.87 9.50 -2.10
CA ALA A 97 6.58 8.82 -2.06
C ALA A 97 6.20 8.12 -3.39
N LEU A 98 6.94 8.32 -4.49
CA LEU A 98 6.63 7.75 -5.80
C LEU A 98 6.75 6.22 -5.88
N PRO A 99 7.79 5.56 -5.32
CA PRO A 99 7.86 4.10 -5.32
C PRO A 99 6.61 3.46 -4.71
N ILE A 100 6.09 4.05 -3.62
CA ILE A 100 4.88 3.58 -2.94
C ILE A 100 3.64 3.74 -3.82
N PHE A 101 3.54 4.84 -4.56
CA PHE A 101 2.44 5.04 -5.51
C PHE A 101 2.38 3.95 -6.56
N PHE A 102 3.51 3.66 -7.22
CA PHE A 102 3.57 2.64 -8.26
C PHE A 102 3.32 1.24 -7.71
N TYR A 103 3.93 0.90 -6.57
CA TYR A 103 3.74 -0.39 -5.91
C TYR A 103 2.27 -0.64 -5.57
N VAL A 104 1.63 0.33 -4.92
CA VAL A 104 0.24 0.23 -4.47
C VAL A 104 -0.73 0.25 -5.64
N THR A 105 -0.48 1.05 -6.66
CA THR A 105 -1.30 1.03 -7.87
C THR A 105 -1.26 -0.34 -8.53
N SER A 106 -0.06 -0.91 -8.72
CA SER A 106 0.11 -2.24 -9.33
C SER A 106 -0.52 -3.36 -8.51
N LEU A 107 -0.32 -3.38 -7.19
CA LEU A 107 -0.92 -4.41 -6.35
C LEU A 107 -2.45 -4.28 -6.32
N THR A 108 -2.99 -3.05 -6.37
CA THR A 108 -4.43 -2.83 -6.39
C THR A 108 -5.05 -3.30 -7.70
N LEU A 109 -4.39 -3.05 -8.85
CA LEU A 109 -4.81 -3.61 -10.14
C LEU A 109 -4.87 -5.13 -10.12
N LEU A 110 -3.87 -5.79 -9.53
CA LEU A 110 -3.87 -7.25 -9.39
C LEU A 110 -4.98 -7.74 -8.45
N SER A 111 -5.22 -7.03 -7.35
CA SER A 111 -6.27 -7.42 -6.38
C SER A 111 -7.69 -7.33 -6.94
N GLN A 112 -7.94 -6.49 -7.95
CA GLN A 112 -9.26 -6.35 -8.55
C GLN A 112 -9.72 -7.62 -9.29
N ILE A 113 -8.78 -8.45 -9.75
CA ILE A 113 -9.09 -9.71 -10.44
C ILE A 113 -8.94 -10.94 -9.54
N GLU A 114 -8.75 -10.73 -8.23
CA GLU A 114 -8.48 -11.80 -7.25
C GLU A 114 -9.55 -12.89 -7.21
N THR A 115 -10.82 -12.53 -7.40
CA THR A 115 -11.96 -13.45 -7.31
C THR A 115 -12.27 -14.18 -8.62
N THR A 116 -11.86 -13.61 -9.76
CA THR A 116 -12.29 -14.07 -11.09
C THR A 116 -11.14 -14.68 -11.91
N ALA A 117 -9.90 -14.25 -11.70
CA ALA A 117 -8.71 -14.76 -12.38
C ALA A 117 -8.80 -14.81 -13.93
N HIS A 118 -9.55 -13.90 -14.55
CA HIS A 118 -9.92 -14.04 -15.96
C HIS A 118 -8.85 -13.56 -16.96
N THR A 119 -7.81 -12.82 -16.55
CA THR A 119 -6.92 -12.17 -17.52
C THR A 119 -5.47 -12.05 -17.04
N LYS A 120 -4.53 -12.50 -17.89
CA LYS A 120 -3.08 -12.37 -17.65
C LYS A 120 -2.58 -10.91 -17.71
N MET A 121 -3.32 -10.03 -18.39
CA MET A 121 -2.99 -8.60 -18.53
C MET A 121 -2.79 -7.89 -17.20
N ALA A 122 -3.60 -8.19 -16.18
CA ALA A 122 -3.42 -7.57 -14.86
C ALA A 122 -2.11 -8.03 -14.19
N ILE A 123 -1.66 -9.26 -14.43
CA ILE A 123 -0.38 -9.75 -13.93
C ILE A 123 0.78 -9.05 -14.63
N TYR A 124 0.71 -8.88 -15.96
CA TYR A 124 1.71 -8.11 -16.70
C TYR A 124 1.74 -6.64 -16.26
N ALA A 125 0.59 -6.00 -16.11
CA ALA A 125 0.50 -4.63 -15.60
C ALA A 125 1.08 -4.49 -14.19
N CYS A 126 0.82 -5.48 -13.33
CA CYS A 126 1.43 -5.55 -11.99
C CYS A 126 2.95 -5.67 -12.08
N ALA A 127 3.47 -6.62 -12.87
CA ALA A 127 4.91 -6.82 -13.07
C ALA A 127 5.60 -5.54 -13.60
N VAL A 128 4.98 -4.86 -14.58
CA VAL A 128 5.50 -3.59 -15.11
C VAL A 128 5.59 -2.52 -14.02
N GLY A 129 4.55 -2.31 -13.23
CA GLY A 129 4.65 -1.30 -12.17
C GLY A 129 5.53 -1.70 -10.98
N MET A 130 5.77 -3.00 -10.75
CA MET A 130 6.83 -3.46 -9.84
C MET A 130 8.22 -3.10 -10.36
N MET A 131 8.46 -3.23 -11.67
CA MET A 131 9.70 -2.77 -12.30
C MET A 131 9.83 -1.24 -12.23
N ILE A 132 8.75 -0.49 -12.49
CA ILE A 132 8.75 0.98 -12.33
C ILE A 132 9.08 1.36 -10.88
N THR A 133 8.52 0.67 -9.89
CA THR A 133 8.84 0.87 -8.46
C THR A 133 10.34 0.70 -8.21
N ALA A 134 10.94 -0.39 -8.69
CA ALA A 134 12.38 -0.63 -8.53
C ALA A 134 13.23 0.44 -9.25
N ILE A 135 12.85 0.83 -10.46
CA ILE A 135 13.51 1.90 -11.22
C ILE A 135 13.45 3.22 -10.44
N THR A 136 12.30 3.58 -9.87
CA THR A 136 12.18 4.80 -9.07
C THR A 136 13.08 4.79 -7.85
N LEU A 137 13.27 3.65 -7.18
CA LEU A 137 14.20 3.53 -6.06
C LEU A 137 15.66 3.69 -6.50
N VAL A 138 16.03 3.13 -7.66
CA VAL A 138 17.37 3.30 -8.25
C VAL A 138 17.61 4.77 -8.61
N LEU A 139 16.63 5.44 -9.22
CA LEU A 139 16.73 6.87 -9.55
C LEU A 139 16.87 7.73 -8.29
N LEU A 140 16.11 7.43 -7.22
CA LEU A 140 16.22 8.14 -5.95
C LEU A 140 17.59 7.95 -5.28
N ASN A 141 18.18 6.76 -5.38
CA ASN A 141 19.56 6.52 -4.95
C ASN A 141 20.56 7.33 -5.79
N ALA A 142 20.37 7.42 -7.11
CA ALA A 142 21.22 8.21 -8.00
C ALA A 142 21.15 9.72 -7.74
N THR A 143 20.08 10.21 -7.11
CA THR A 143 19.94 11.61 -6.68
C THR A 143 20.42 11.87 -5.25
N ASP A 144 21.07 10.89 -4.59
CA ASP A 144 21.52 10.93 -3.19
C ASP A 144 20.41 11.14 -2.14
N LEU A 145 19.14 11.01 -2.54
CA LEU A 145 18.00 11.04 -1.60
C LEU A 145 17.90 9.77 -0.76
N LEU A 146 18.38 8.65 -1.32
CA LEU A 146 18.51 7.37 -0.65
C LEU A 146 19.98 6.95 -0.67
N PRO A 147 20.88 7.60 0.09
CA PRO A 147 22.33 7.52 -0.12
C PRO A 147 22.94 6.14 0.10
N HIS A 148 22.27 5.25 0.85
CA HIS A 148 22.82 3.93 1.15
C HIS A 148 22.57 2.91 0.03
N SER A 149 23.44 2.89 -0.98
CA SER A 149 23.29 2.03 -2.17
C SER A 149 23.26 0.53 -1.88
N TRP A 150 23.77 0.06 -0.73
CA TRP A 150 23.66 -1.34 -0.33
C TRP A 150 22.20 -1.80 -0.23
N ALA A 151 21.26 -0.89 0.06
CA ALA A 151 19.83 -1.19 0.12
C ALA A 151 19.25 -1.57 -1.26
N LEU A 152 19.91 -1.23 -2.37
CA LEU A 152 19.51 -1.68 -3.71
C LEU A 152 19.61 -3.20 -3.88
N LEU A 153 20.48 -3.87 -3.11
CA LEU A 153 20.52 -5.33 -3.06
C LEU A 153 19.20 -5.90 -2.52
N LEU A 154 18.62 -5.25 -1.51
CA LEU A 154 17.32 -5.62 -0.95
C LEU A 154 16.18 -5.33 -1.94
N VAL A 155 16.27 -4.24 -2.71
CA VAL A 155 15.32 -3.95 -3.80
C VAL A 155 15.37 -5.06 -4.85
N GLY A 156 16.56 -5.47 -5.28
CA GLY A 156 16.74 -6.57 -6.23
C GLY A 156 16.20 -7.89 -5.70
N ALA A 157 16.49 -8.23 -4.45
CA ALA A 157 15.95 -9.43 -3.79
C ALA A 157 14.42 -9.38 -3.68
N GLY A 158 13.85 -8.24 -3.28
CA GLY A 158 12.40 -8.06 -3.21
C GLY A 158 11.73 -8.19 -4.58
N LEU A 159 12.28 -7.54 -5.61
CA LEU A 159 11.76 -7.60 -6.96
C LEU A 159 11.80 -9.02 -7.54
N THR A 160 12.92 -9.74 -7.34
CA THR A 160 13.05 -11.13 -7.82
C THR A 160 12.02 -12.05 -7.18
N LEU A 161 11.82 -11.97 -5.85
CA LEU A 161 10.79 -12.74 -5.14
C LEU A 161 9.38 -12.42 -5.65
N ILE A 162 9.07 -11.14 -5.90
CA ILE A 162 7.77 -10.72 -6.43
C ILE A 162 7.58 -11.25 -7.86
N LEU A 163 8.56 -11.08 -8.74
CA LEU A 163 8.46 -11.52 -10.13
C LEU A 163 8.37 -13.05 -10.24
N GLN A 164 9.08 -13.80 -9.39
CA GLN A 164 8.91 -15.25 -9.29
C GLN A 164 7.46 -15.62 -8.92
N ARG A 165 6.88 -14.92 -7.94
CA ARG A 165 5.49 -15.15 -7.53
C ARG A 165 4.47 -14.83 -8.63
N LEU A 166 4.68 -13.73 -9.36
CA LEU A 166 3.85 -13.37 -10.51
C LEU A 166 4.01 -14.35 -11.68
N TYR A 167 5.23 -14.87 -11.90
CA TYR A 167 5.50 -15.89 -12.91
C TYR A 167 4.74 -17.19 -12.62
N HIS A 168 4.74 -17.65 -11.36
CA HIS A 168 3.92 -18.79 -10.96
C HIS A 168 2.42 -18.56 -11.23
N ALA A 169 1.89 -17.37 -10.95
CA ALA A 169 0.50 -17.02 -11.25
C ALA A 169 0.19 -16.90 -12.76
N LEU A 170 1.20 -16.59 -13.60
CA LEU A 170 1.06 -16.56 -15.07
C LEU A 170 0.99 -17.96 -15.67
N ASN A 171 1.74 -18.92 -15.10
CA ASN A 171 1.77 -20.30 -15.54
C ASN A 171 0.47 -21.02 -15.16
N GLU A 172 -0.02 -20.79 -13.94
CA GLU A 172 -1.27 -21.37 -13.44
C GLU A 172 -2.22 -20.26 -13.00
N LEU A 173 -3.08 -19.83 -13.93
CA LEU A 173 -4.04 -18.75 -13.72
C LEU A 173 -5.25 -19.24 -12.91
N THR A 174 -5.05 -19.42 -11.60
CA THR A 174 -6.08 -19.81 -10.65
C THR A 174 -6.34 -18.69 -9.64
N PRO A 175 -7.59 -18.52 -9.13
CA PRO A 175 -7.88 -17.56 -8.07
C PRO A 175 -6.99 -17.74 -6.84
N ALA A 176 -6.67 -18.99 -6.48
CA ALA A 176 -5.77 -19.30 -5.38
C ALA A 176 -4.36 -18.73 -5.57
N ASN A 177 -3.78 -18.87 -6.77
CA ASN A 177 -2.44 -18.34 -7.07
C ASN A 177 -2.41 -16.80 -7.09
N ILE A 178 -3.49 -16.17 -7.57
CA ILE A 178 -3.61 -14.71 -7.57
C ILE A 178 -3.78 -14.17 -6.14
N GLN A 179 -4.68 -14.76 -5.33
CA GLN A 179 -4.84 -14.42 -3.91
C GLN A 179 -3.53 -14.52 -3.14
N GLN A 180 -2.79 -15.59 -3.41
CA GLN A 180 -1.46 -15.81 -2.88
C GLN A 180 -0.45 -14.74 -3.31
N ALA A 181 -0.46 -14.30 -4.57
CA ALA A 181 0.39 -13.22 -5.05
C ALA A 181 0.00 -11.87 -4.43
N VAL A 182 -1.31 -11.55 -4.38
CA VAL A 182 -1.85 -10.34 -3.74
C VAL A 182 -1.47 -10.31 -2.26
N THR A 183 -1.60 -11.42 -1.53
CA THR A 183 -1.20 -11.52 -0.12
C THR A 183 0.30 -11.25 0.06
N THR A 184 1.15 -11.85 -0.79
CA THR A 184 2.59 -11.58 -0.77
C THR A 184 2.89 -10.08 -1.00
N LEU A 185 2.20 -9.44 -1.94
CA LEU A 185 2.38 -8.01 -2.22
C LEU A 185 1.86 -7.10 -1.10
N VAL A 186 0.71 -7.42 -0.52
CA VAL A 186 0.17 -6.66 0.63
C VAL A 186 1.13 -6.72 1.82
N LEU A 187 1.67 -7.91 2.13
CA LEU A 187 2.69 -8.07 3.17
C LEU A 187 4.04 -7.46 2.75
N GLY A 188 4.30 -7.35 1.45
CA GLY A 188 5.50 -6.78 0.84
C GLY A 188 5.61 -5.26 0.98
N ILE A 189 4.52 -4.56 1.33
CA ILE A 189 4.55 -3.12 1.65
C ILE A 189 5.51 -2.86 2.82
N ILE A 190 5.51 -3.70 3.85
CA ILE A 190 6.34 -3.50 5.05
C ILE A 190 7.84 -3.60 4.73
N PRO A 191 8.34 -4.65 4.04
CA PRO A 191 9.70 -4.68 3.54
C PRO A 191 10.05 -3.50 2.64
N LEU A 192 9.15 -3.03 1.78
CA LEU A 192 9.39 -1.87 0.93
C LEU A 192 9.61 -0.61 1.76
N ASP A 193 8.73 -0.34 2.74
CA ASP A 193 8.89 0.78 3.68
C ASP A 193 10.21 0.65 4.45
N ALA A 194 10.56 -0.55 4.93
CA ALA A 194 11.81 -0.80 5.64
C ALA A 194 13.04 -0.52 4.75
N ILE A 195 13.02 -0.97 3.49
CA ILE A 195 14.11 -0.71 2.52
C ILE A 195 14.28 0.79 2.31
N MET A 196 13.20 1.54 2.17
CA MET A 196 13.27 3.00 2.01
C MET A 196 13.89 3.67 3.24
N VAL A 197 13.54 3.22 4.45
CA VAL A 197 14.15 3.72 5.69
C VAL A 197 15.63 3.31 5.81
N PHE A 198 15.98 2.07 5.47
CA PHE A 198 17.38 1.63 5.42
C PHE A 198 18.20 2.43 4.41
N ALA A 199 17.60 2.78 3.27
CA ALA A 199 18.27 3.50 2.20
C ALA A 199 18.44 5.00 2.52
N GLY A 200 17.44 5.61 3.18
CA GLY A 200 17.38 7.05 3.45
C GLY A 200 17.78 7.50 4.85
N ALA A 201 17.81 6.60 5.85
CA ALA A 201 17.97 6.96 7.26
C ALA A 201 18.90 5.99 8.01
N GLN A 202 18.86 6.06 9.34
CA GLN A 202 19.68 5.23 10.22
C GLN A 202 19.18 3.78 10.22
N TRP A 203 20.11 2.82 10.23
CA TRP A 203 19.82 1.39 10.09
C TRP A 203 18.80 0.86 11.11
N TRP A 204 18.80 1.35 12.35
CA TRP A 204 17.88 0.89 13.38
C TRP A 204 16.42 1.21 13.05
N GLY A 205 16.14 2.30 12.31
CA GLY A 205 14.78 2.63 11.88
C GLY A 205 14.22 1.57 10.95
N GLY A 206 15.03 1.08 10.01
CA GLY A 206 14.64 -0.02 9.12
C GLY A 206 14.40 -1.33 9.88
N VAL A 207 15.20 -1.60 10.93
CA VAL A 207 15.00 -2.77 11.81
C VAL A 207 13.67 -2.68 12.57
N VAL A 208 13.30 -1.50 13.07
CA VAL A 208 12.01 -1.29 13.72
C VAL A 208 10.87 -1.53 12.73
N VAL A 209 10.94 -0.97 11.52
CA VAL A 209 9.88 -1.15 10.51
C VAL A 209 9.76 -2.61 10.08
N ILE A 210 10.87 -3.31 9.81
CA ILE A 210 10.80 -4.72 9.38
C ILE A 210 10.32 -5.64 10.51
N SER A 211 10.56 -5.30 11.78
CA SER A 211 10.03 -6.09 12.91
C SER A 211 8.50 -6.16 12.92
N LEU A 212 7.82 -5.13 12.40
CA LEU A 212 6.37 -5.10 12.24
C LEU A 212 5.86 -6.17 11.28
N TRP A 213 6.69 -6.65 10.35
CA TRP A 213 6.33 -7.73 9.44
C TRP A 213 6.01 -9.02 10.18
N PHE A 214 6.73 -9.32 11.26
CA PHE A 214 6.46 -10.50 12.09
C PHE A 214 5.08 -10.38 12.76
N CYS A 215 4.78 -9.22 13.35
CA CYS A 215 3.48 -8.92 13.95
C CYS A 215 2.34 -9.01 12.91
N ALA A 216 2.54 -8.42 11.72
CA ALA A 216 1.57 -8.46 10.64
C ALA A 216 1.28 -9.90 10.19
N ARG A 217 2.30 -10.75 10.09
CA ARG A 217 2.14 -12.15 9.69
C ARG A 217 1.40 -12.98 10.74
N LEU A 218 1.65 -12.74 12.03
CA LEU A 218 0.90 -13.38 13.11
C LEU A 218 -0.59 -13.00 13.08
N TYR A 219 -0.88 -11.73 12.78
CA TYR A 219 -2.25 -11.23 12.74
C TYR A 219 -3.00 -11.63 11.46
N ALA A 220 -2.32 -11.66 10.31
CA ALA A 220 -2.89 -12.14 9.05
C ALA A 220 -3.42 -13.58 9.16
N ARG A 221 -2.74 -14.43 9.94
CA ARG A 221 -3.19 -15.81 10.25
C ARG A 221 -4.45 -15.86 11.10
N ARG A 222 -4.75 -14.83 11.90
CA ARG A 222 -5.92 -14.79 12.81
C ARG A 222 -7.15 -14.14 12.20
N LEU A 223 -6.98 -13.22 11.25
CA LEU A 223 -8.08 -12.42 10.69
C LEU A 223 -8.68 -12.93 9.37
N ALA A 224 -8.37 -14.15 8.94
CA ALA A 224 -8.87 -14.69 7.66
C ALA A 224 -8.64 -13.71 6.49
N ILE A 225 -7.42 -13.16 6.41
CA ILE A 225 -6.93 -12.50 5.18
C ILE A 225 -6.54 -13.58 4.14
N THR A 226 -6.49 -14.84 4.56
CA THR A 226 -6.36 -16.07 3.76
C THR A 226 -7.63 -16.90 3.85
#